data_AF-K7MA71-F1
#
_entry.id   AF-K7MA71-F1
#
_cell.length_a   1.000
_cell.length_b   1.000
_cell.length_c   1.000
_cell.angle_alpha   90.00
_cell.angle_beta   90.00
_cell.angle_gamma   90.00
#
_symmetry.space_group_name_H-M   'P 1'
#
loop_
_entity.id
_entity.type
_entity.pdbx_description
1 polymer ?
#
loop_
_entity_poly.entity_id
_entity_poly.type
_entity_poly.pdbx_seq_one_letter_code
_entity_poly.pdbx_strand_id
1 'polypeptide(L)'
;MLVPDTLCDAQVAGCLYGDNCEDRVLVVTVASVVEPFLSPQQRDNIPQGRPDLISGVRIDVMTEEANEKSNQGTPCWLAAELLSLVDIPASSNCLQSLIEASLGLPEHEWEVGWSLASYNNDSQPSKDFFQTHPWERLGVGVSGSASLMYKSLTRMAIFSVSLSFRDLLDSKVSAMNKKGDFLLAVGSPFGVLSPMHFFNSISVGCIANCYPPHSSDGSLLMADIRCLPGMEGSPVFSEHACLIGVLIRPLRQKTYGEEIQLVIPWDAIVTASSSLLRKRPQNTQKGLCNQGKLLCCRKGFFPSVCSGVVAKVVEAKTPQSYLSIQPEHLHNHEHFPAMLETTATIHPGASGGAVINSDGHMIGLVTSNARHSGGAVIPHLNFSIPSAALAPVFKFSKAMQDLSLLRILDEPNEYLSSVWALMRPSYPNPHPMHDPPQSVTDNKNKEKGSRFAKVYC
;
A
#
# COMPACT_ATOMS: atom_id res chain seq x y z
N MET A 1 -9.64 -16.62 -2.62
CA MET A 1 -9.91 -17.01 -1.21
C MET A 1 -11.07 -18.01 -1.18
N LEU A 2 -10.98 -19.11 -0.42
CA LEU A 2 -12.14 -19.94 -0.08
C LEU A 2 -12.98 -19.22 0.99
N VAL A 3 -14.25 -18.99 0.70
CA VAL A 3 -15.18 -18.27 1.58
C VAL A 3 -16.18 -19.29 2.13
N PRO A 4 -16.23 -19.51 3.46
CA PRO A 4 -17.26 -20.30 4.09
C PRO A 4 -18.66 -19.75 3.79
N ASP A 5 -19.66 -20.63 3.70
CA ASP A 5 -21.05 -20.22 3.47
C ASP A 5 -21.60 -19.30 4.57
N THR A 6 -20.98 -19.27 5.75
CA THR A 6 -21.35 -18.37 6.86
C THR A 6 -20.96 -16.91 6.63
N LEU A 7 -20.02 -16.65 5.71
CA LEU A 7 -19.56 -15.31 5.36
C LEU A 7 -20.34 -14.66 4.22
N CYS A 8 -21.15 -15.45 3.51
CA CYS A 8 -22.15 -14.97 2.58
C CYS A 8 -23.53 -15.15 3.22
N ASP A 9 -24.47 -14.23 2.96
CA ASP A 9 -25.85 -14.44 3.37
C ASP A 9 -26.32 -15.78 2.77
N ALA A 10 -26.91 -16.67 3.58
CA ALA A 10 -27.38 -17.98 3.14
C ALA A 10 -28.32 -17.89 1.93
N GLN A 11 -29.02 -16.76 1.77
CA GLN A 11 -29.82 -16.46 0.59
C GLN A 11 -28.96 -16.19 -0.65
N VAL A 12 -27.84 -15.45 -0.52
CA VAL A 12 -26.86 -15.21 -1.60
C VAL A 12 -26.23 -16.53 -2.05
N ALA A 13 -25.78 -17.36 -1.11
CA ALA A 13 -25.23 -18.68 -1.41
C ALA A 13 -26.27 -19.54 -2.15
N GLY A 14 -27.50 -19.62 -1.65
CA GLY A 14 -28.59 -20.38 -2.30
C GLY A 14 -28.93 -19.90 -3.72
N CYS A 15 -28.85 -18.59 -4.00
CA CYS A 15 -29.04 -18.06 -5.35
C CYS A 15 -27.87 -18.37 -6.31
N LEU A 16 -26.66 -18.52 -5.79
CA LEU A 16 -25.46 -18.79 -6.59
C LEU A 16 -25.30 -20.29 -6.92
N TYR A 17 -25.71 -21.19 -6.01
CA TYR A 17 -25.55 -22.64 -6.17
C TYR A 17 -26.65 -23.34 -6.98
N GLY A 18 -27.88 -22.81 -6.98
CA GLY A 18 -29.05 -23.61 -7.39
C GLY A 18 -29.31 -24.76 -6.39
N ASP A 19 -30.30 -25.62 -6.66
CA ASP A 19 -30.82 -26.62 -5.70
C ASP A 19 -29.81 -27.71 -5.22
N ASN A 20 -28.53 -27.68 -5.63
CA ASN A 20 -27.48 -28.62 -5.19
C ASN A 20 -26.40 -27.91 -4.36
N CYS A 21 -26.60 -27.86 -3.04
CA CYS A 21 -25.74 -27.16 -2.08
C CYS A 21 -24.69 -28.06 -1.39
N GLU A 22 -24.85 -29.38 -1.41
CA GLU A 22 -23.95 -30.27 -0.66
C GLU A 22 -22.53 -30.29 -1.28
N ASP A 23 -21.50 -30.11 -0.42
CA ASP A 23 -20.06 -30.17 -0.73
C ASP A 23 -19.49 -29.13 -1.71
N ARG A 24 -20.00 -27.90 -1.73
CA ARG A 24 -19.42 -26.81 -2.51
C ARG A 24 -18.95 -25.65 -1.63
N VAL A 25 -17.86 -25.00 -2.03
CA VAL A 25 -17.31 -23.81 -1.36
C VAL A 25 -17.16 -22.67 -2.36
N LEU A 26 -17.46 -21.44 -1.95
CA LEU A 26 -17.30 -20.26 -2.78
C LEU A 26 -15.84 -19.82 -2.82
N VAL A 27 -15.37 -19.40 -3.98
CA VAL A 27 -14.08 -18.73 -4.12
C VAL A 27 -14.30 -17.32 -4.64
N VAL A 28 -13.76 -16.33 -3.92
CA VAL A 28 -13.79 -14.92 -4.34
C VAL A 28 -12.38 -14.46 -4.70
N THR A 29 -12.28 -13.73 -5.81
CA THR A 29 -11.06 -13.07 -6.32
C THR A 29 -11.45 -11.88 -7.21
N VAL A 30 -10.47 -11.11 -7.67
CA VAL A 30 -10.71 -10.01 -8.64
C VAL A 30 -11.04 -10.57 -10.02
N ALA A 31 -11.96 -9.92 -10.74
CA ALA A 31 -12.40 -10.36 -12.06
C ALA A 31 -11.32 -10.21 -13.14
N SER A 32 -10.37 -9.29 -12.97
CA SER A 32 -9.27 -9.08 -13.92
C SER A 32 -8.42 -10.33 -14.18
N VAL A 33 -8.39 -11.30 -13.26
CA VAL A 33 -7.70 -12.58 -13.43
C VAL A 33 -8.42 -13.49 -14.44
N VAL A 34 -9.74 -13.30 -14.64
CA VAL A 34 -10.57 -14.17 -15.49
C VAL A 34 -11.22 -13.48 -16.68
N GLU A 35 -11.34 -12.15 -16.66
CA GLU A 35 -11.86 -11.33 -17.76
C GLU A 35 -11.20 -11.62 -19.13
N PRO A 36 -9.88 -11.85 -19.23
CA PRO A 36 -9.23 -12.24 -20.48
C PRO A 36 -9.72 -13.57 -21.08
N PHE A 37 -10.43 -14.39 -20.31
CA PHE A 37 -10.95 -15.70 -20.72
C PHE A 37 -12.46 -15.73 -20.94
N LEU A 38 -13.16 -14.61 -20.71
CA LEU A 38 -14.58 -14.49 -21.02
C LEU A 38 -14.82 -14.50 -22.53
N SER A 39 -16.01 -14.93 -22.94
CA SER A 39 -16.44 -14.89 -24.34
C SER A 39 -16.38 -13.46 -24.90
N PRO A 40 -16.00 -13.25 -26.18
CA PRO A 40 -15.83 -11.91 -26.74
C PRO A 40 -17.08 -11.02 -26.63
N GLN A 41 -18.27 -11.63 -26.72
CA GLN A 41 -19.57 -10.95 -26.63
C GLN A 41 -19.85 -10.38 -25.23
N GLN A 42 -19.25 -10.96 -24.19
CA GLN A 42 -19.46 -10.58 -22.79
C GLN A 42 -18.37 -9.67 -22.23
N ARG A 43 -17.25 -9.48 -22.95
CA ARG A 43 -16.20 -8.53 -22.57
C ARG A 43 -16.66 -7.08 -22.70
N ASP A 44 -17.50 -6.81 -23.71
CA ASP A 44 -18.00 -5.47 -24.00
C ASP A 44 -19.25 -5.11 -23.17
N ASN A 45 -20.01 -6.12 -22.72
CA ASN A 45 -21.20 -5.96 -21.90
C ASN A 45 -21.30 -7.11 -20.88
N ILE A 46 -21.22 -6.78 -19.59
CA ILE A 46 -21.31 -7.77 -18.52
C ILE A 46 -22.71 -8.40 -18.56
N PRO A 47 -22.83 -9.73 -18.60
CA PRO A 47 -24.12 -10.39 -18.64
C PRO A 47 -24.88 -10.17 -17.31
N GLN A 48 -26.19 -9.98 -17.38
CA GLN A 48 -27.10 -10.10 -16.21
C GLN A 48 -27.38 -11.57 -15.83
N GLY A 49 -26.62 -12.51 -16.39
CA GLY A 49 -26.72 -13.95 -16.17
C GLY A 49 -25.34 -14.56 -15.95
N ARG A 50 -25.26 -15.88 -16.07
CA ARG A 50 -24.02 -16.61 -15.84
C ARG A 50 -22.95 -16.22 -16.89
N PRO A 51 -21.70 -15.92 -16.47
CA PRO A 51 -20.63 -15.61 -17.42
C PRO A 51 -20.20 -16.84 -18.21
N ASP A 52 -19.96 -16.68 -19.50
CA ASP A 52 -19.46 -17.72 -20.41
C ASP A 52 -17.98 -17.51 -20.69
N LEU A 53 -17.21 -18.59 -20.55
CA LEU A 53 -15.80 -18.63 -20.91
C LEU A 53 -15.63 -18.96 -22.40
N ILE A 54 -14.46 -18.63 -22.95
CA ILE A 54 -14.06 -19.12 -24.27
C ILE A 54 -14.12 -20.65 -24.26
N SER A 55 -14.66 -21.23 -25.34
CA SER A 55 -14.75 -22.69 -25.50
C SER A 55 -13.38 -23.36 -25.28
N GLY A 56 -13.35 -24.35 -24.40
CA GLY A 56 -12.13 -25.10 -24.04
C GLY A 56 -11.34 -24.53 -22.86
N VAL A 57 -11.68 -23.33 -22.35
CA VAL A 57 -11.07 -22.81 -21.12
C VAL A 57 -11.57 -23.58 -19.91
N ARG A 58 -10.64 -23.96 -19.04
CA ARG A 58 -10.91 -24.49 -17.70
C ARG A 58 -10.22 -23.61 -16.67
N ILE A 59 -10.87 -23.39 -15.55
CA ILE A 59 -10.32 -22.63 -14.43
C ILE A 59 -10.19 -23.60 -13.27
N ASP A 60 -8.97 -23.73 -12.75
CA ASP A 60 -8.67 -24.57 -11.60
C ASP A 60 -8.12 -23.69 -10.47
N VAL A 61 -8.48 -24.02 -9.22
CA VAL A 61 -8.03 -23.34 -8.01
C VAL A 61 -7.09 -24.27 -7.26
N MET A 62 -5.91 -23.76 -6.91
CA MET A 62 -4.94 -24.51 -6.11
C MET A 62 -5.25 -24.39 -4.62
N THR A 63 -5.25 -25.50 -3.90
CA THR A 63 -5.47 -25.57 -2.45
C THR A 63 -4.41 -26.40 -1.75
N GLU A 64 -4.12 -26.12 -0.48
CA GLU A 64 -3.32 -27.03 0.35
C GLU A 64 -4.17 -28.25 0.72
N GLU A 65 -3.67 -29.47 0.45
CA GLU A 65 -4.29 -30.66 1.02
C GLU A 65 -3.97 -30.73 2.53
N ALA A 66 -4.99 -30.56 3.36
CA ALA A 66 -4.94 -30.94 4.77
C ALA A 66 -5.14 -32.47 4.90
N ASN A 67 -4.22 -33.27 4.37
CA ASN A 67 -4.29 -34.72 4.53
C ASN A 67 -3.67 -35.09 5.90
N GLU A 68 -4.50 -35.33 6.92
CA GLU A 68 -4.07 -35.69 8.30
C GLU A 68 -3.10 -36.90 8.37
N LYS A 69 -2.97 -37.67 7.29
CA LYS A 69 -2.20 -38.92 7.23
C LYS A 69 -0.83 -38.79 6.55
N SER A 70 -0.49 -37.65 5.96
CA SER A 70 0.83 -37.46 5.32
C SER A 70 1.40 -36.08 5.59
N ASN A 71 2.56 -36.03 6.23
CA ASN A 71 3.34 -34.80 6.50
C ASN A 71 3.92 -34.11 5.23
N GLN A 72 3.39 -34.42 4.05
CA GLN A 72 3.71 -33.76 2.79
C GLN A 72 2.43 -33.18 2.21
N GLY A 73 2.13 -31.94 2.59
CA GLY A 73 1.07 -31.14 1.97
C GLY A 73 1.45 -30.83 0.53
N THR A 74 1.04 -31.68 -0.39
CA THR A 74 1.18 -31.41 -1.83
C THR A 74 -0.04 -30.59 -2.23
N PRO A 75 0.11 -29.41 -2.85
CA PRO A 75 -1.03 -28.64 -3.29
C PRO A 75 -1.79 -29.40 -4.37
N CYS A 76 -3.12 -29.38 -4.28
CA CYS A 76 -4.00 -29.99 -5.26
C CYS A 76 -4.73 -28.93 -6.09
N TRP A 77 -5.10 -29.30 -7.31
CA TRP A 77 -5.84 -28.44 -8.23
C TRP A 77 -7.29 -28.90 -8.29
N LEU A 78 -8.21 -27.97 -8.01
CA LEU A 78 -9.65 -28.21 -7.98
C LEU A 78 -10.31 -27.48 -9.13
N ALA A 79 -11.14 -28.18 -9.90
CA ALA A 79 -11.91 -27.54 -10.95
C ALA A 79 -12.90 -26.52 -10.36
N ALA A 80 -12.86 -25.29 -10.87
CA ALA A 80 -13.67 -24.18 -10.42
C ALA A 80 -14.68 -23.75 -11.49
N GLU A 81 -15.91 -23.52 -11.05
CA GLU A 81 -17.02 -23.12 -11.89
C GLU A 81 -17.32 -21.63 -11.66
N LEU A 82 -17.11 -20.78 -12.67
CA LEU A 82 -17.44 -19.35 -12.59
C LEU A 82 -18.96 -19.17 -12.49
N LEU A 83 -19.43 -18.60 -11.37
CA LEU A 83 -20.83 -18.40 -11.08
C LEU A 83 -21.29 -16.99 -11.46
N SER A 84 -20.51 -15.98 -11.07
CA SER A 84 -20.92 -14.59 -11.21
C SER A 84 -19.75 -13.61 -11.27
N LEU A 85 -20.04 -12.44 -11.84
CA LEU A 85 -19.19 -11.27 -11.87
C LEU A 85 -19.94 -10.12 -11.19
N VAL A 86 -19.35 -9.58 -10.12
CA VAL A 86 -20.01 -8.59 -9.27
C VAL A 86 -19.26 -7.27 -9.35
N ASP A 87 -19.90 -6.27 -9.97
CA ASP A 87 -19.43 -4.89 -9.90
C ASP A 87 -19.55 -4.38 -8.45
N ILE A 88 -18.53 -3.67 -7.97
CA ILE A 88 -18.52 -3.04 -6.64
C ILE A 88 -18.60 -1.51 -6.82
N PRO A 89 -19.81 -0.91 -6.95
CA PRO A 89 -19.93 0.48 -7.39
C PRO A 89 -19.35 1.47 -6.39
N ALA A 90 -19.45 1.18 -5.09
CA ALA A 90 -18.91 2.03 -4.04
C ALA A 90 -17.38 2.19 -4.20
N SER A 91 -16.66 1.09 -4.37
CA SER A 91 -15.20 1.08 -4.59
C SER A 91 -14.82 1.62 -5.97
N SER A 92 -15.57 1.27 -7.02
CA SER A 92 -15.36 1.79 -8.38
C SER A 92 -15.44 3.32 -8.43
N ASN A 93 -16.46 3.91 -7.81
CA ASN A 93 -16.65 5.36 -7.78
C ASN A 93 -15.54 6.05 -6.97
N CYS A 94 -15.06 5.39 -5.92
CA CYS A 94 -13.93 5.87 -5.13
C CYS A 94 -12.65 5.92 -5.94
N LEU A 95 -12.33 4.82 -6.63
CA LEU A 95 -11.16 4.72 -7.50
C LEU A 95 -11.21 5.73 -8.64
N GLN A 96 -12.40 5.87 -9.27
CA GLN A 96 -12.65 6.89 -10.28
C GLN A 96 -12.37 8.29 -9.75
N SER A 97 -12.91 8.64 -8.58
CA SER A 97 -12.74 9.96 -7.97
C SER A 97 -11.27 10.26 -7.65
N LEU A 98 -10.51 9.26 -7.18
CA LEU A 98 -9.08 9.41 -6.88
C LEU A 98 -8.25 9.70 -8.13
N ILE A 99 -8.48 8.94 -9.21
CA ILE A 99 -7.72 9.08 -10.45
C ILE A 99 -8.13 10.35 -11.20
N GLU A 100 -9.43 10.63 -11.28
CA GLU A 100 -9.93 11.84 -11.94
C GLU A 100 -9.49 13.13 -11.22
N ALA A 101 -9.32 13.10 -9.90
CA ALA A 101 -8.75 14.22 -9.15
C ALA A 101 -7.30 14.56 -9.54
N SER A 102 -6.58 13.61 -10.16
CA SER A 102 -5.21 13.80 -10.63
C SER A 102 -5.10 14.25 -12.10
N LEU A 103 -6.20 14.23 -12.85
CA LEU A 103 -6.21 14.59 -14.26
C LEU A 103 -5.94 16.09 -14.45
N GLY A 104 -4.99 16.43 -15.32
CA GLY A 104 -4.65 17.81 -15.69
C GLY A 104 -3.29 18.31 -15.19
N LEU A 105 -2.55 17.51 -14.41
CA LEU A 105 -1.17 17.79 -14.01
C LEU A 105 -0.28 16.60 -14.42
N PRO A 106 0.50 16.69 -15.52
CA PRO A 106 1.27 15.56 -16.06
C PRO A 106 2.25 14.92 -15.06
N GLU A 107 2.76 15.69 -14.10
CA GLU A 107 3.71 15.24 -13.07
C GLU A 107 3.03 14.49 -11.90
N HIS A 108 1.70 14.52 -11.83
CA HIS A 108 0.91 13.97 -10.72
C HIS A 108 -0.16 13.00 -11.16
N GLU A 109 -0.11 12.52 -12.40
CA GLU A 109 -1.09 11.57 -12.91
C GLU A 109 -0.92 10.19 -12.23
N TRP A 110 -2.03 9.64 -11.77
CA TRP A 110 -2.10 8.32 -11.16
C TRP A 110 -2.80 7.31 -12.09
N GLU A 111 -2.35 6.06 -12.06
CA GLU A 111 -2.93 4.94 -12.79
C GLU A 111 -3.05 3.71 -11.87
N VAL A 112 -3.70 2.65 -12.35
CA VAL A 112 -3.83 1.40 -11.58
C VAL A 112 -2.97 0.32 -12.20
N GLY A 113 -2.00 -0.19 -11.46
CA GLY A 113 -1.13 -1.24 -11.94
C GLY A 113 0.19 -1.34 -11.23
N TRP A 114 0.87 -2.46 -11.48
CA TRP A 114 2.18 -2.75 -10.93
C TRP A 114 3.29 -2.01 -11.67
N SER A 115 4.28 -1.49 -10.95
CA SER A 115 5.54 -1.00 -11.49
C SER A 115 6.38 -2.19 -11.92
N LEU A 116 6.42 -2.46 -13.22
CA LEU A 116 7.38 -3.40 -13.78
C LEU A 116 8.79 -2.79 -13.70
N ALA A 117 9.78 -3.61 -13.40
CA ALA A 117 11.18 -3.18 -13.42
C ALA A 117 11.50 -2.56 -14.79
N SER A 118 11.93 -1.29 -14.82
CA SER A 118 12.39 -0.65 -16.04
C SER A 118 13.75 -1.25 -16.43
N TYR A 119 13.75 -2.15 -17.40
CA TYR A 119 14.99 -2.57 -18.05
C TYR A 119 15.36 -1.52 -19.11
N ASN A 120 16.25 -0.61 -18.69
CA ASN A 120 17.06 0.30 -19.49
C ASN A 120 16.38 1.39 -20.33
N ASN A 121 17.19 2.43 -20.51
CA ASN A 121 16.95 3.75 -21.06
C ASN A 121 16.69 3.79 -22.58
N ASP A 122 16.20 2.70 -23.17
CA ASP A 122 15.86 2.63 -24.59
C ASP A 122 14.34 2.59 -24.76
N SER A 123 13.88 3.49 -25.62
CA SER A 123 12.49 3.84 -25.88
C SER A 123 11.65 2.70 -26.47
N GLN A 124 11.35 1.65 -25.71
CA GLN A 124 10.13 0.86 -25.87
C GLN A 124 9.67 0.25 -24.54
N PRO A 125 8.45 0.56 -24.07
CA PRO A 125 7.85 -0.22 -22.99
C PRO A 125 7.66 -1.66 -23.50
N SER A 126 8.33 -2.59 -22.83
CA SER A 126 8.05 -4.02 -22.93
C SER A 126 6.55 -4.24 -22.75
N LYS A 127 5.89 -4.74 -23.80
CA LYS A 127 4.46 -5.06 -23.78
C LYS A 127 4.24 -6.25 -22.87
N ASP A 128 3.48 -6.07 -21.79
CA ASP A 128 3.01 -7.21 -21.02
C ASP A 128 2.26 -8.18 -21.95
N PHE A 129 2.46 -9.48 -21.74
CA PHE A 129 1.60 -10.52 -22.30
C PHE A 129 0.14 -10.35 -21.84
N PHE A 130 -0.08 -9.62 -20.74
CA PHE A 130 -1.39 -9.25 -20.16
C PHE A 130 -1.82 -7.78 -20.44
N GLN A 131 -1.00 -6.93 -21.07
CA GLN A 131 -1.39 -5.57 -21.51
C GLN A 131 -1.96 -5.54 -22.92
N THR A 132 -2.24 -6.68 -23.55
CA THR A 132 -3.01 -6.69 -24.80
C THR A 132 -4.49 -6.44 -24.52
N HIS A 133 -4.80 -5.30 -23.91
CA HIS A 133 -6.13 -4.75 -23.93
C HIS A 133 -6.21 -3.61 -24.96
N PRO A 134 -7.18 -3.62 -25.89
CA PRO A 134 -7.22 -2.69 -27.04
C PRO A 134 -7.38 -1.19 -26.72
N TRP A 135 -7.58 -0.80 -25.46
CA TRP A 135 -8.15 0.50 -25.11
C TRP A 135 -7.12 1.61 -24.83
N GLU A 136 -5.83 1.30 -24.68
CA GLU A 136 -4.75 2.31 -24.60
C GLU A 136 -4.57 3.12 -25.89
N ARG A 137 -5.24 2.74 -26.99
CA ARG A 137 -5.17 3.45 -28.28
C ARG A 137 -6.21 4.55 -28.49
N LEU A 138 -7.24 4.69 -27.64
CA LEU A 138 -8.21 5.78 -27.81
C LEU A 138 -7.84 6.99 -26.95
N GLY A 139 -6.99 7.84 -27.51
CA GLY A 139 -6.99 9.25 -27.16
C GLY A 139 -8.36 9.87 -27.46
N VAL A 140 -8.84 10.67 -26.51
CA VAL A 140 -9.92 11.66 -26.66
C VAL A 140 -11.34 11.10 -26.84
N GLY A 141 -12.13 11.30 -25.78
CA GLY A 141 -13.58 11.47 -25.85
C GLY A 141 -14.40 10.22 -25.53
N VAL A 142 -15.07 10.25 -24.36
CA VAL A 142 -16.44 9.76 -24.07
C VAL A 142 -16.52 9.45 -22.58
N SER A 143 -17.23 10.28 -21.82
CA SER A 143 -17.46 10.16 -20.37
C SER A 143 -18.01 8.79 -19.92
N GLY A 144 -18.51 7.95 -20.84
CA GLY A 144 -19.02 6.60 -20.58
C GLY A 144 -17.95 5.50 -20.55
N SER A 145 -16.80 5.64 -21.23
CA SER A 145 -15.77 4.58 -21.28
C SER A 145 -14.94 4.53 -19.99
N ALA A 146 -14.68 5.69 -19.37
CA ALA A 146 -13.94 5.78 -18.11
C ALA A 146 -14.68 5.07 -16.96
N SER A 147 -16.00 5.22 -16.86
CA SER A 147 -16.81 4.54 -15.83
C SER A 147 -16.75 3.01 -15.95
N LEU A 148 -16.64 2.47 -17.16
CA LEU A 148 -16.52 1.02 -17.38
C LEU A 148 -15.15 0.48 -16.97
N MET A 149 -14.09 1.27 -17.16
CA MET A 149 -12.73 0.91 -16.76
C MET A 149 -12.61 0.70 -15.24
N TYR A 150 -13.07 1.67 -14.43
CA TYR A 150 -12.98 1.56 -12.97
C TYR A 150 -13.84 0.44 -12.40
N LYS A 151 -14.95 0.10 -13.07
CA LYS A 151 -15.76 -1.07 -12.72
C LYS A 151 -14.97 -2.37 -12.92
N SER A 152 -14.32 -2.56 -14.07
CA SER A 152 -13.48 -3.73 -14.32
C SER A 152 -12.35 -3.86 -13.28
N LEU A 153 -11.69 -2.76 -12.92
CA LEU A 153 -10.60 -2.75 -11.93
C LEU A 153 -11.03 -3.10 -10.49
N THR A 154 -12.33 -3.01 -10.18
CA THR A 154 -12.88 -3.24 -8.83
C THR A 154 -13.86 -4.41 -8.78
N ARG A 155 -14.10 -5.08 -9.91
CA ARG A 155 -15.06 -6.17 -10.04
C ARG A 155 -14.51 -7.44 -9.39
N MET A 156 -15.41 -8.18 -8.77
CA MET A 156 -15.12 -9.48 -8.16
C MET A 156 -15.65 -10.61 -9.04
N ALA A 157 -14.91 -11.71 -9.10
CA ALA A 157 -15.36 -12.97 -9.67
C ALA A 157 -15.63 -13.96 -8.54
N ILE A 158 -16.77 -14.64 -8.64
CA ILE A 158 -17.22 -15.66 -7.68
C ILE A 158 -17.25 -17.01 -8.38
N PHE A 159 -16.53 -17.98 -7.84
CA PHE A 159 -16.52 -19.36 -8.30
C PHE A 159 -17.13 -20.30 -7.27
N SER A 160 -17.53 -21.49 -7.70
CA SER A 160 -17.67 -22.63 -6.82
C SER A 160 -16.60 -23.67 -7.09
N VAL A 161 -16.14 -24.32 -6.03
CA VAL A 161 -15.32 -25.54 -6.09
C VAL A 161 -16.03 -26.64 -5.34
N SER A 162 -15.93 -27.88 -5.83
CA SER A 162 -16.43 -29.05 -5.11
C SER A 162 -15.38 -29.45 -4.07
N LEU A 163 -15.68 -29.23 -2.80
CA LEU A 163 -14.77 -29.51 -1.68
C LEU A 163 -15.59 -29.86 -0.44
N SER A 164 -15.36 -31.05 0.11
CA SER A 164 -15.94 -31.49 1.39
C SER A 164 -15.10 -31.00 2.56
N PHE A 165 -15.19 -29.70 2.86
CA PHE A 165 -14.45 -29.10 3.96
C PHE A 165 -15.19 -29.32 5.29
N ARG A 166 -14.58 -30.04 6.23
CA ARG A 166 -15.15 -30.28 7.59
C ARG A 166 -14.74 -29.21 8.61
N ASP A 167 -13.68 -28.47 8.35
CA ASP A 167 -13.14 -27.48 9.29
C ASP A 167 -13.51 -26.07 8.85
N LEU A 168 -14.73 -25.64 9.17
CA LEU A 168 -15.15 -24.28 8.90
C LEU A 168 -14.18 -23.30 9.58
N LEU A 169 -13.42 -22.50 8.82
CA LEU A 169 -12.83 -21.28 9.37
C LEU A 169 -14.01 -20.39 9.75
N ASP A 170 -14.28 -20.26 11.05
CA ASP A 170 -15.10 -19.19 11.63
C ASP A 170 -14.39 -17.86 11.40
N SER A 171 -14.26 -17.46 10.14
CA SER A 171 -13.73 -16.17 9.78
C SER A 171 -14.78 -15.14 10.18
N LYS A 172 -14.57 -14.50 11.32
CA LYS A 172 -15.36 -13.35 11.74
C LYS A 172 -15.07 -12.20 10.78
N VAL A 173 -16.06 -11.42 10.41
CA VAL A 173 -15.83 -10.17 9.68
C VAL A 173 -15.43 -9.10 10.69
N SER A 174 -14.42 -8.29 10.39
CA SER A 174 -14.07 -7.16 11.26
C SER A 174 -15.15 -6.08 11.17
N ALA A 175 -15.67 -5.67 12.32
CA ALA A 175 -16.79 -4.73 12.39
C ALA A 175 -16.40 -3.26 12.15
N MET A 176 -15.09 -2.92 12.09
CA MET A 176 -14.64 -1.57 11.77
C MET A 176 -13.17 -1.54 11.35
N ASN A 177 -12.87 -0.83 10.27
CA ASN A 177 -11.52 -0.66 9.73
C ASN A 177 -10.99 0.74 10.05
N LYS A 178 -10.03 0.86 10.97
CA LYS A 178 -9.42 2.13 11.38
C LYS A 178 -8.00 2.26 10.86
N LYS A 179 -7.54 3.50 10.69
CA LYS A 179 -6.15 3.78 10.32
C LYS A 179 -5.22 3.29 11.41
N GLY A 180 -4.12 2.64 11.00
CA GLY A 180 -3.16 2.01 11.88
C GLY A 180 -3.51 0.56 12.25
N ASP A 181 -4.72 0.07 11.94
CA ASP A 181 -5.07 -1.33 12.20
C ASP A 181 -4.17 -2.27 11.38
N PHE A 182 -3.77 -3.38 12.01
CA PHE A 182 -2.89 -4.37 11.40
C PHE A 182 -3.58 -5.10 10.24
N LEU A 183 -2.81 -5.34 9.17
CA LEU A 183 -3.23 -6.11 8.00
C LEU A 183 -2.26 -7.26 7.74
N LEU A 184 -2.81 -8.42 7.41
CA LEU A 184 -2.09 -9.59 6.90
C LEU A 184 -2.72 -10.04 5.59
N ALA A 185 -1.96 -10.01 4.52
CA ALA A 185 -2.36 -10.52 3.22
C ALA A 185 -1.70 -11.86 2.95
N VAL A 186 -2.47 -12.83 2.44
CA VAL A 186 -1.96 -14.13 2.00
C VAL A 186 -2.20 -14.27 0.52
N GLY A 187 -1.13 -14.30 -0.27
CA GLY A 187 -1.21 -14.29 -1.73
C GLY A 187 -0.15 -15.16 -2.39
N SER A 188 -0.22 -15.28 -3.71
CA SER A 188 0.72 -16.09 -4.49
C SER A 188 1.40 -15.23 -5.56
N PRO A 189 2.40 -14.41 -5.19
CA PRO A 189 3.08 -13.53 -6.13
C PRO A 189 3.70 -14.33 -7.27
N PHE A 190 3.53 -13.88 -8.51
CA PHE A 190 4.00 -14.60 -9.69
C PHE A 190 3.58 -16.08 -9.72
N GLY A 191 2.44 -16.41 -9.09
CA GLY A 191 2.01 -17.80 -8.91
C GLY A 191 1.86 -18.57 -10.22
N VAL A 192 1.59 -17.90 -11.34
CA VAL A 192 1.58 -18.52 -12.67
C VAL A 192 2.97 -19.03 -13.12
N LEU A 193 4.04 -18.38 -12.69
CA LEU A 193 5.42 -18.73 -13.05
C LEU A 193 5.96 -19.88 -12.20
N SER A 194 5.62 -19.89 -10.91
CA SER A 194 6.04 -20.95 -10.00
C SER A 194 5.09 -21.12 -8.82
N PRO A 195 3.96 -21.82 -9.02
CA PRO A 195 2.94 -21.99 -7.97
C PRO A 195 3.55 -22.58 -6.71
N MET A 196 4.38 -23.61 -6.85
CA MET A 196 5.00 -24.32 -5.72
C MET A 196 5.92 -23.47 -4.83
N HIS A 197 6.53 -22.42 -5.36
CA HIS A 197 7.53 -21.63 -4.62
C HIS A 197 6.95 -20.36 -4.00
N PHE A 198 5.92 -19.80 -4.63
CA PHE A 198 5.34 -18.52 -4.21
C PHE A 198 3.97 -18.66 -3.55
N PHE A 199 3.41 -19.87 -3.50
CA PHE A 199 2.12 -20.11 -2.86
C PHE A 199 2.12 -19.67 -1.38
N ASN A 200 1.02 -19.08 -0.95
CA ASN A 200 0.78 -18.64 0.42
C ASN A 200 1.88 -17.74 1.01
N SER A 201 2.45 -16.86 0.17
CA SER A 201 3.31 -15.78 0.64
C SER A 201 2.52 -14.82 1.52
N ILE A 202 3.11 -14.46 2.66
CA ILE A 202 2.51 -13.56 3.65
C ILE A 202 3.14 -12.18 3.51
N SER A 203 2.29 -11.16 3.34
CA SER A 203 2.65 -9.75 3.49
C SER A 203 1.93 -9.17 4.70
N VAL A 204 2.60 -8.33 5.48
CA VAL A 204 2.02 -7.66 6.65
C VAL A 204 2.17 -6.15 6.54
N GLY A 205 1.27 -5.42 7.17
CA GLY A 205 1.24 -3.96 7.10
C GLY A 205 0.13 -3.38 7.95
N CYS A 206 -0.32 -2.18 7.60
CA CYS A 206 -1.44 -1.54 8.27
C CYS A 206 -2.37 -0.80 7.31
N ILE A 207 -3.59 -0.49 7.77
CA ILE A 207 -4.48 0.43 7.07
C ILE A 207 -3.88 1.83 7.14
N ALA A 208 -3.42 2.32 6.00
CA ALA A 208 -2.82 3.64 5.89
C ALA A 208 -3.89 4.73 5.84
N ASN A 209 -4.95 4.49 5.05
CA ASN A 209 -6.04 5.44 4.87
C ASN A 209 -7.32 4.73 4.41
N CYS A 210 -8.45 5.43 4.50
CA CYS A 210 -9.74 4.95 4.00
C CYS A 210 -10.36 6.02 3.10
N TYR A 211 -11.00 5.59 2.01
CA TYR A 211 -11.67 6.47 1.06
C TYR A 211 -13.08 5.94 0.73
N PRO A 212 -14.13 6.78 0.73
CA PRO A 212 -14.11 8.21 1.00
C PRO A 212 -13.87 8.49 2.49
N PRO A 213 -13.31 9.66 2.80
CA PRO A 213 -13.00 10.03 4.18
C PRO A 213 -14.26 10.14 5.03
N HIS A 214 -14.15 9.75 6.31
CA HIS A 214 -15.24 9.74 7.30
C HIS A 214 -16.39 8.75 7.06
N SER A 215 -16.27 7.84 6.09
CA SER A 215 -17.16 6.70 6.02
C SER A 215 -16.75 5.66 7.08
N SER A 216 -17.71 5.19 7.89
CA SER A 216 -17.50 4.09 8.84
C SER A 216 -17.10 2.80 8.12
N ASP A 217 -17.57 2.65 6.89
CA ASP A 217 -17.48 1.41 6.12
C ASP A 217 -16.31 1.44 5.11
N GLY A 218 -15.74 2.64 4.85
CA GLY A 218 -14.54 2.85 4.04
C GLY A 218 -14.53 2.13 2.70
N SER A 219 -15.29 2.58 1.69
CA SER A 219 -15.49 1.86 0.40
C SER A 219 -14.22 1.42 -0.36
N LEU A 220 -13.06 2.00 -0.07
CA LEU A 220 -11.76 1.62 -0.58
C LEU A 220 -10.70 1.90 0.50
N LEU A 221 -9.90 0.90 0.85
CA LEU A 221 -8.81 1.07 1.81
C LEU A 221 -7.48 1.25 1.07
N MET A 222 -6.66 2.15 1.59
CA MET A 222 -5.25 2.29 1.22
C MET A 222 -4.43 1.62 2.31
N ALA A 223 -3.52 0.74 1.92
CA ALA A 223 -2.72 -0.07 2.83
C ALA A 223 -1.24 0.24 2.67
N ASP A 224 -0.55 0.42 3.79
CA ASP A 224 0.91 0.40 3.84
C ASP A 224 1.32 -1.06 4.01
N ILE A 225 1.28 -1.78 2.89
CA ILE A 225 1.63 -3.20 2.79
C ILE A 225 2.33 -3.42 1.46
N ARG A 226 3.45 -4.14 1.49
CA ARG A 226 4.20 -4.47 0.27
C ARG A 226 3.66 -5.77 -0.32
N CYS A 227 2.84 -5.62 -1.35
CA CYS A 227 2.39 -6.74 -2.17
C CYS A 227 3.17 -6.77 -3.48
N LEU A 228 3.16 -7.92 -4.14
CA LEU A 228 3.88 -8.18 -5.39
C LEU A 228 2.88 -8.54 -6.51
N PRO A 229 3.27 -8.39 -7.79
CA PRO A 229 2.44 -8.80 -8.90
C PRO A 229 1.98 -10.26 -8.80
N GLY A 230 0.70 -10.51 -9.07
CA GLY A 230 0.06 -11.81 -8.89
C GLY A 230 -0.62 -11.99 -7.53
N MET A 231 -0.45 -11.04 -6.60
CA MET A 231 -1.19 -11.02 -5.33
C MET A 231 -2.55 -10.30 -5.43
N GLU A 232 -2.93 -9.74 -6.57
CA GLU A 232 -4.30 -9.25 -6.77
C GLU A 232 -5.33 -10.39 -6.56
N GLY A 233 -6.43 -10.10 -5.86
CA GLY A 233 -7.42 -11.09 -5.47
C GLY A 233 -7.11 -11.83 -4.16
N SER A 234 -5.97 -11.53 -3.52
CA SER A 234 -5.59 -12.13 -2.24
C SER A 234 -6.46 -11.61 -1.09
N PRO A 235 -6.87 -12.47 -0.15
CA PRO A 235 -7.56 -12.04 1.06
C PRO A 235 -6.65 -11.26 1.99
N VAL A 236 -7.26 -10.32 2.72
CA VAL A 236 -6.61 -9.52 3.76
C VAL A 236 -7.32 -9.75 5.08
N PHE A 237 -6.56 -10.04 6.13
CA PHE A 237 -7.03 -10.34 7.46
C PHE A 237 -6.54 -9.31 8.48
N SER A 238 -7.28 -9.15 9.57
CA SER A 238 -6.85 -8.40 10.74
C SER A 238 -5.94 -9.23 11.64
N GLU A 239 -5.44 -8.61 12.71
CA GLU A 239 -4.69 -9.29 13.78
C GLU A 239 -5.49 -10.43 14.46
N HIS A 240 -6.83 -10.39 14.39
CA HIS A 240 -7.72 -11.39 14.97
C HIS A 240 -8.16 -12.46 13.96
N ALA A 241 -7.44 -12.57 12.83
CA ALA A 241 -7.81 -13.42 11.70
C ALA A 241 -9.21 -13.12 11.12
N CYS A 242 -9.72 -11.90 11.33
CA CYS A 242 -10.98 -11.48 10.73
C CYS A 242 -10.76 -11.03 9.29
N LEU A 243 -11.62 -11.46 8.36
CA LEU A 243 -11.55 -11.01 6.96
C LEU A 243 -11.87 -9.51 6.87
N ILE A 244 -10.93 -8.75 6.32
CA ILE A 244 -11.04 -7.30 6.07
C ILE A 244 -11.53 -7.04 4.65
N GLY A 245 -11.01 -7.78 3.67
CA GLY A 245 -11.29 -7.52 2.26
C GLY A 245 -10.38 -8.27 1.29
N VAL A 246 -10.35 -7.78 0.06
CA VAL A 246 -9.60 -8.38 -1.06
C VAL A 246 -8.64 -7.35 -1.65
N LEU A 247 -7.37 -7.74 -1.84
CA LEU A 247 -6.36 -6.92 -2.51
C LEU A 247 -6.73 -6.71 -3.97
N ILE A 248 -6.57 -5.47 -4.45
CA ILE A 248 -6.62 -5.15 -5.89
C ILE A 248 -5.27 -4.61 -6.34
N ARG A 249 -5.12 -4.31 -7.64
CA ARG A 249 -3.87 -3.70 -8.14
C ARG A 249 -3.61 -2.36 -7.44
N PRO A 250 -2.34 -2.00 -7.16
CA PRO A 250 -2.03 -0.76 -6.47
C PRO A 250 -2.33 0.47 -7.35
N LEU A 251 -2.54 1.61 -6.69
CA LEU A 251 -2.52 2.92 -7.33
C LEU A 251 -1.05 3.33 -7.53
N ARG A 252 -0.67 3.69 -8.74
CA ARG A 252 0.70 3.99 -9.13
C ARG A 252 0.83 5.40 -9.68
N GLN A 253 1.83 6.15 -9.24
CA GLN A 253 2.18 7.43 -9.83
C GLN A 253 2.98 7.22 -11.11
N LYS A 254 2.55 7.80 -12.23
CA LYS A 254 3.17 7.56 -13.54
C LYS A 254 4.66 7.97 -13.62
N THR A 255 5.03 9.07 -12.97
CA THR A 255 6.37 9.66 -13.12
C THR A 255 7.45 8.96 -12.29
N TYR A 256 7.17 8.69 -11.01
CA TYR A 256 8.17 8.15 -10.07
C TYR A 256 7.96 6.67 -9.73
N GLY A 257 6.83 6.08 -10.14
CA GLY A 257 6.53 4.67 -9.85
C GLY A 257 6.22 4.41 -8.38
N GLU A 258 5.84 5.43 -7.61
CA GLU A 258 5.36 5.27 -6.24
C GLU A 258 4.03 4.54 -6.24
N GLU A 259 3.88 3.57 -5.33
CA GLU A 259 2.71 2.69 -5.26
C GLU A 259 2.01 2.80 -3.92
N ILE A 260 0.68 2.81 -3.96
CA ILE A 260 -0.19 2.72 -2.81
C ILE A 260 -1.05 1.47 -2.99
N GLN A 261 -0.87 0.49 -2.10
CA GLN A 261 -1.64 -0.74 -2.17
C GLN A 261 -3.11 -0.48 -1.81
N LEU A 262 -4.01 -1.07 -2.58
CA LEU A 262 -5.46 -0.90 -2.43
C LEU A 262 -6.11 -2.21 -1.98
N VAL A 263 -7.12 -2.09 -1.11
CA VAL A 263 -7.97 -3.20 -0.64
C VAL A 263 -9.43 -2.80 -0.79
N ILE A 264 -10.24 -3.67 -1.38
CA ILE A 264 -11.70 -3.53 -1.37
C ILE A 264 -12.23 -4.21 -0.10
N PRO A 265 -12.90 -3.46 0.80
CA PRO A 265 -13.44 -4.04 2.03
C PRO A 265 -14.46 -5.13 1.75
N TRP A 266 -14.51 -6.13 2.63
CA TRP A 266 -15.45 -7.24 2.55
C TRP A 266 -16.91 -6.76 2.58
N ASP A 267 -17.24 -5.78 3.43
CA ASP A 267 -18.60 -5.24 3.52
C ASP A 267 -19.08 -4.60 2.21
N ALA A 268 -18.17 -3.97 1.45
CA ALA A 268 -18.50 -3.43 0.13
C ALA A 268 -18.82 -4.55 -0.88
N ILE A 269 -18.10 -5.68 -0.80
CA ILE A 269 -18.32 -6.87 -1.63
C ILE A 269 -19.65 -7.53 -1.29
N VAL A 270 -19.93 -7.74 0.00
CA VAL A 270 -21.20 -8.33 0.47
C VAL A 270 -22.37 -7.44 0.10
N THR A 271 -22.28 -6.13 0.35
CA THR A 271 -23.35 -5.17 0.01
C THR A 271 -23.69 -5.18 -1.48
N ALA A 272 -22.69 -5.24 -2.35
CA ALA A 272 -22.89 -5.35 -3.79
C ALA A 272 -23.49 -6.70 -4.19
N SER A 273 -23.04 -7.80 -3.57
CA SER A 273 -23.53 -9.16 -3.81
C SER A 273 -25.00 -9.34 -3.39
N SER A 274 -25.42 -8.74 -2.28
CA SER A 274 -26.82 -8.77 -1.83
C SER A 274 -27.79 -8.10 -2.82
N SER A 275 -27.30 -7.21 -3.69
CA SER A 275 -28.14 -6.63 -4.74
C SER A 275 -28.53 -7.65 -5.83
N LEU A 276 -27.80 -8.76 -5.96
CA LEU A 276 -28.14 -9.87 -6.85
C LEU A 276 -29.43 -10.57 -6.38
N LEU A 277 -29.70 -10.60 -5.08
CA LEU A 277 -30.94 -11.18 -4.51
C LEU A 277 -32.20 -10.38 -4.84
N ARG A 278 -32.09 -9.06 -4.98
CA ARG A 278 -33.26 -8.18 -5.20
C ARG A 278 -33.72 -8.11 -6.66
N LYS A 279 -33.00 -8.73 -7.60
CA LYS A 279 -33.31 -8.65 -9.04
C LYS A 279 -34.21 -9.79 -9.57
N ARG A 280 -34.88 -10.55 -8.70
CA ARG A 280 -36.10 -11.27 -9.11
C ARG A 280 -37.25 -10.27 -9.31
N PRO A 281 -38.13 -10.43 -10.31
CA PRO A 281 -39.06 -9.38 -10.71
C PRO A 281 -40.14 -9.21 -9.64
N GLN A 282 -40.03 -8.15 -8.84
CA GLN A 282 -41.18 -7.51 -8.25
C GLN A 282 -41.13 -6.02 -8.59
N ASN A 283 -42.26 -5.56 -9.10
CA ASN A 283 -42.48 -4.30 -9.79
C ASN A 283 -41.89 -3.07 -9.06
N THR A 284 -41.27 -2.21 -9.86
CA THR A 284 -41.10 -0.76 -9.71
C THR A 284 -41.12 -0.17 -8.30
N GLN A 285 -39.95 0.29 -7.84
CA GLN A 285 -39.88 1.62 -7.24
C GLN A 285 -38.52 2.28 -7.51
N LYS A 286 -38.56 3.37 -8.28
CA LYS A 286 -37.44 4.30 -8.51
C LYS A 286 -36.96 4.81 -7.15
N GLY A 287 -35.82 4.31 -6.69
CA GLY A 287 -35.06 4.91 -5.61
C GLY A 287 -34.40 6.18 -6.10
N LEU A 288 -34.93 7.32 -5.64
CA LEU A 288 -34.40 8.66 -5.91
C LEU A 288 -32.98 8.74 -5.31
N CYS A 289 -31.94 8.70 -6.14
CA CYS A 289 -30.63 9.19 -5.73
C CYS A 289 -30.76 10.71 -5.64
N ASN A 290 -30.85 11.24 -4.42
CA ASN A 290 -30.84 12.68 -4.20
C ASN A 290 -29.58 13.24 -4.87
N GLN A 291 -29.80 14.06 -5.91
CA GLN A 291 -28.79 14.91 -6.52
C GLN A 291 -28.29 15.91 -5.48
N GLY A 292 -27.42 15.45 -4.59
CA GLY A 292 -26.58 16.28 -3.74
C GLY A 292 -25.52 16.91 -4.62
N LYS A 293 -25.80 18.14 -5.07
CA LYS A 293 -24.88 19.20 -5.48
C LYS A 293 -23.40 18.80 -5.35
N LEU A 294 -22.77 18.53 -6.50
CA LEU A 294 -21.33 18.29 -6.66
C LEU A 294 -20.55 19.47 -6.07
N LEU A 295 -20.19 19.38 -4.79
CA LEU A 295 -19.21 20.27 -4.19
C LEU A 295 -17.83 19.76 -4.61
N CYS A 296 -17.17 20.56 -5.44
CA CYS A 296 -15.75 20.50 -5.77
C CYS A 296 -14.93 19.97 -4.57
N CYS A 297 -14.56 18.69 -4.58
CA CYS A 297 -13.64 18.12 -3.61
C CYS A 297 -12.21 18.46 -4.02
N ARG A 298 -11.83 19.74 -3.94
CA ARG A 298 -10.42 20.10 -3.84
C ARG A 298 -9.97 19.86 -2.40
N LYS A 299 -9.00 18.95 -2.22
CA LYS A 299 -8.36 18.45 -0.98
C LYS A 299 -9.03 17.19 -0.38
N GLY A 300 -8.79 16.04 -1.01
CA GLY A 300 -9.39 14.74 -0.64
C GLY A 300 -8.47 13.73 0.06
N PHE A 301 -7.21 14.07 0.34
CA PHE A 301 -6.30 13.18 1.09
C PHE A 301 -6.23 13.57 2.56
N PHE A 302 -6.58 12.62 3.42
CA PHE A 302 -6.50 12.72 4.88
C PHE A 302 -5.15 12.20 5.35
N PRO A 303 -4.69 12.50 6.58
CA PRO A 303 -3.42 11.99 7.08
C PRO A 303 -3.35 10.47 6.91
N SER A 304 -2.29 10.02 6.24
CA SER A 304 -2.00 8.60 6.03
C SER A 304 -1.05 8.14 7.13
N VAL A 305 -1.21 6.90 7.57
CA VAL A 305 -0.29 6.26 8.52
C VAL A 305 0.57 5.25 7.77
N CYS A 306 1.86 5.23 8.07
CA CYS A 306 2.77 4.18 7.64
C CYS A 306 3.50 3.66 8.87
N SER A 307 3.88 2.39 8.86
CA SER A 307 4.47 1.72 10.02
C SER A 307 5.88 1.23 9.72
N GLY A 308 6.73 1.18 10.74
CA GLY A 308 8.10 0.73 10.65
C GLY A 308 8.78 0.76 12.01
N VAL A 309 10.10 0.59 12.00
CA VAL A 309 10.92 0.65 13.22
C VAL A 309 11.84 1.87 13.18
N VAL A 310 12.17 2.39 14.36
CA VAL A 310 13.33 3.29 14.49
C VAL A 310 14.57 2.41 14.36
N ALA A 311 15.18 2.44 13.17
CA ALA A 311 16.37 1.65 12.86
C ALA A 311 17.59 2.15 13.62
N LYS A 312 17.68 3.47 13.81
CA LYS A 312 18.81 4.10 14.49
C LYS A 312 18.45 5.45 15.09
N VAL A 313 19.05 5.74 16.24
CA VAL A 313 19.10 7.07 16.84
C VAL A 313 20.53 7.56 16.72
N VAL A 314 20.75 8.61 15.93
CA VAL A 314 22.08 9.26 15.84
C VAL A 314 22.16 10.32 16.92
N GLU A 315 23.08 10.13 17.85
CA GLU A 315 23.33 11.07 18.94
C GLU A 315 24.36 12.13 18.55
N ALA A 316 24.20 13.32 19.11
CA ALA A 316 25.15 14.42 19.02
C ALA A 316 25.43 15.00 20.39
N LYS A 317 26.58 15.67 20.54
CA LYS A 317 26.88 16.42 21.76
C LYS A 317 25.81 17.51 21.96
N THR A 318 25.25 17.59 23.17
CA THR A 318 24.22 18.58 23.49
C THR A 318 24.80 20.00 23.36
N PRO A 319 24.21 20.88 22.51
CA PRO A 319 24.61 22.27 22.45
C PRO A 319 24.33 22.96 23.78
N GLN A 320 25.20 23.89 24.17
CA GLN A 320 25.07 24.58 25.45
C GLN A 320 23.76 25.37 25.56
N SER A 321 23.23 25.86 24.43
CA SER A 321 21.93 26.52 24.31
C SER A 321 20.74 25.61 24.63
N TYR A 322 20.86 24.29 24.45
CA TYR A 322 19.80 23.32 24.77
C TYR A 322 19.77 22.90 26.23
N LEU A 323 20.88 23.00 26.97
CA LEU A 323 20.97 22.55 28.37
C LEU A 323 19.97 23.25 29.30
N SER A 324 19.64 24.51 29.03
CA SER A 324 18.67 25.30 29.81
C SER A 324 17.20 25.01 29.45
N ILE A 325 16.96 24.17 28.45
CA ILE A 325 15.64 23.87 27.86
C ILE A 325 15.31 22.38 27.94
N GLN A 326 16.29 21.52 28.26
CA GLN A 326 16.07 20.08 28.30
C GLN A 326 15.01 19.68 29.35
N PRO A 327 14.09 18.76 28.99
CA PRO A 327 13.20 18.15 29.96
C PRO A 327 13.99 17.27 30.94
N GLU A 328 13.58 17.27 32.22
CA GLU A 328 14.29 16.63 33.36
C GLU A 328 14.50 15.09 33.22
N HIS A 329 13.91 14.46 32.21
CA HIS A 329 13.93 13.01 32.00
C HIS A 329 15.04 12.49 31.06
N LEU A 330 15.91 13.34 30.51
CA LEU A 330 17.01 12.89 29.63
C LEU A 330 18.22 12.43 30.47
N HIS A 331 18.40 11.12 30.63
CA HIS A 331 19.43 10.51 31.51
C HIS A 331 20.90 10.67 31.05
N ASN A 332 21.20 11.56 30.11
CA ASN A 332 22.58 11.86 29.71
C ASN A 332 22.73 13.33 29.29
N HIS A 333 23.31 14.17 30.14
CA HIS A 333 23.48 15.62 29.89
C HIS A 333 24.51 15.94 28.79
N GLU A 334 25.27 14.96 28.32
CA GLU A 334 26.33 15.18 27.32
C GLU A 334 25.86 15.00 25.88
N HIS A 335 24.85 14.17 25.64
CA HIS A 335 24.40 13.80 24.30
C HIS A 335 22.88 13.92 24.17
N PHE A 336 22.42 14.34 22.98
CA PHE A 336 21.01 14.40 22.63
C PHE A 336 20.77 13.72 21.28
N PRO A 337 19.56 13.18 21.03
CA PRO A 337 19.25 12.59 19.74
C PRO A 337 19.15 13.70 18.70
N ALA A 338 19.98 13.61 17.66
CA ALA A 338 20.08 14.58 16.57
C ALA A 338 19.31 14.16 15.31
N MET A 339 19.15 12.86 15.09
CA MET A 339 18.43 12.30 13.94
C MET A 339 17.86 10.93 14.31
N LEU A 340 16.62 10.66 13.90
CA LEU A 340 16.07 9.31 13.85
C LEU A 340 16.15 8.80 12.41
N GLU A 341 16.62 7.57 12.25
CA GLU A 341 16.52 6.81 11.01
C GLU A 341 15.37 5.79 11.18
N THR A 342 14.39 5.78 10.28
CA THR A 342 13.25 4.84 10.36
C THR A 342 13.06 4.03 9.09
N THR A 343 12.42 2.87 9.21
CA THR A 343 12.07 2.01 8.08
C THR A 343 10.66 2.24 7.54
N ALA A 344 9.88 3.12 8.18
CA ALA A 344 8.51 3.41 7.75
C ALA A 344 8.52 3.96 6.33
N THR A 345 7.62 3.49 5.47
CA THR A 345 7.51 4.03 4.12
C THR A 345 7.07 5.49 4.21
N ILE A 346 7.82 6.43 3.64
CA ILE A 346 7.37 7.82 3.53
C ILE A 346 7.32 8.24 2.06
N HIS A 347 6.18 8.75 1.64
CA HIS A 347 5.97 9.23 0.27
C HIS A 347 6.25 10.74 0.18
N PRO A 348 6.52 11.28 -1.02
CA PRO A 348 6.57 12.72 -1.24
C PRO A 348 5.33 13.42 -0.65
N GLY A 349 5.54 14.46 0.14
CA GLY A 349 4.48 15.15 0.88
C GLY A 349 4.30 14.70 2.33
N ALA A 350 4.95 13.63 2.78
CA ALA A 350 4.95 13.21 4.19
C ALA A 350 5.85 14.08 5.09
N SER A 351 6.70 14.95 4.51
CA SER A 351 7.56 15.87 5.26
C SER A 351 6.74 16.77 6.18
N GLY A 352 7.15 16.91 7.44
CA GLY A 352 6.38 17.57 8.49
C GLY A 352 5.35 16.66 9.19
N GLY A 353 5.22 15.39 8.77
CA GLY A 353 4.43 14.39 9.49
C GLY A 353 5.06 14.00 10.83
N ALA A 354 4.25 13.58 11.81
CA ALA A 354 4.73 13.14 13.11
C ALA A 354 5.14 11.66 13.10
N VAL A 355 6.27 11.35 13.72
CA VAL A 355 6.65 9.98 14.08
C VAL A 355 6.13 9.71 15.49
N ILE A 356 5.24 8.73 15.61
CA ILE A 356 4.55 8.37 16.86
C ILE A 356 5.00 6.96 17.28
N ASN A 357 5.33 6.78 18.56
CA ASN A 357 5.64 5.46 19.11
C ASN A 357 4.38 4.64 19.43
N SER A 358 4.55 3.38 19.84
CA SER A 358 3.44 2.49 20.21
C SER A 358 2.56 3.00 21.36
N ASP A 359 3.09 3.88 22.21
CA ASP A 359 2.37 4.48 23.34
C ASP A 359 1.56 5.73 22.94
N GLY A 360 1.61 6.13 21.67
CA GLY A 360 0.95 7.34 21.17
C GLY A 360 1.75 8.63 21.40
N HIS A 361 3.01 8.54 21.82
CA HIS A 361 3.88 9.71 22.02
C HIS A 361 4.60 10.11 20.74
N MET A 362 4.65 11.41 20.46
CA MET A 362 5.48 11.94 19.38
C MET A 362 6.96 11.82 19.73
N ILE A 363 7.69 11.05 18.93
CA ILE A 363 9.13 10.84 19.07
C ILE A 363 9.95 11.59 18.02
N GLY A 364 9.32 12.09 16.95
CA GLY A 364 10.01 12.89 15.95
C GLY A 364 9.10 13.51 14.89
N LEU A 365 9.71 14.24 13.98
CA LEU A 365 9.09 14.92 12.84
C LEU A 365 9.79 14.47 11.55
N VAL A 366 9.04 13.90 10.62
CA VAL A 366 9.55 13.39 9.34
C VAL A 366 10.14 14.53 8.52
N THR A 367 11.34 14.34 7.99
CA THR A 367 11.98 15.33 7.11
C THR A 367 12.09 14.83 5.68
N SER A 368 12.89 13.78 5.44
CA SER A 368 13.26 13.35 4.08
C SER A 368 13.60 11.86 3.98
N ASN A 369 13.47 11.34 2.76
CA ASN A 369 13.98 10.01 2.39
C ASN A 369 15.47 10.05 2.09
N ALA A 370 16.15 8.93 2.36
CA ALA A 370 17.47 8.69 1.80
C ALA A 370 17.38 8.52 0.28
N ARG A 371 18.39 9.04 -0.41
CA ARG A 371 18.55 8.89 -1.86
C ARG A 371 19.97 8.42 -2.14
N HIS A 372 20.09 7.48 -3.07
CA HIS A 372 21.39 7.17 -3.66
C HIS A 372 21.86 8.33 -4.55
N SER A 373 23.17 8.45 -4.81
CA SER A 373 23.75 9.50 -5.67
C SER A 373 23.20 9.50 -7.10
N GLY A 374 22.64 8.38 -7.55
CA GLY A 374 21.90 8.24 -8.81
C GLY A 374 20.46 8.75 -8.79
N GLY A 375 20.02 9.40 -7.71
CA GLY A 375 18.69 10.00 -7.58
C GLY A 375 17.58 9.06 -7.09
N ALA A 376 17.82 7.73 -7.11
CA ALA A 376 16.89 6.72 -6.64
C ALA A 376 16.63 6.86 -5.13
N VAL A 377 15.35 6.90 -4.76
CA VAL A 377 14.89 6.92 -3.36
C VAL A 377 15.09 5.55 -2.74
N ILE A 378 15.53 5.50 -1.49
CA ILE A 378 15.58 4.29 -0.68
C ILE A 378 14.31 4.30 0.21
N PRO A 379 13.24 3.59 -0.17
CA PRO A 379 11.90 3.78 0.40
C PRO A 379 11.80 3.41 1.89
N HIS A 380 12.71 2.59 2.41
CA HIS A 380 12.72 2.10 3.79
C HIS A 380 13.89 2.65 4.61
N LEU A 381 14.39 3.83 4.21
CA LEU A 381 15.36 4.58 4.98
C LEU A 381 15.02 6.06 4.89
N ASN A 382 14.48 6.61 5.96
CA ASN A 382 14.17 8.02 6.07
C ASN A 382 14.73 8.64 7.35
N PHE A 383 14.83 9.95 7.33
CA PHE A 383 15.38 10.76 8.41
C PHE A 383 14.28 11.60 9.04
N SER A 384 14.32 11.72 10.37
CA SER A 384 13.37 12.52 11.15
C SER A 384 14.09 13.31 12.23
N ILE A 385 13.59 14.52 12.53
CA ILE A 385 14.06 15.35 13.63
C ILE A 385 13.48 14.77 14.93
N PRO A 386 14.30 14.32 15.89
CA PRO A 386 13.82 13.79 17.16
C PRO A 386 13.03 14.84 17.96
N SER A 387 12.00 14.43 18.68
CA SER A 387 11.17 15.35 19.48
C SER A 387 11.96 16.12 20.54
N ALA A 388 13.03 15.52 21.08
CA ALA A 388 13.94 16.21 21.99
C ALA A 388 14.65 17.42 21.33
N ALA A 389 14.98 17.33 20.03
CA ALA A 389 15.54 18.46 19.29
C ALA A 389 14.50 19.58 19.05
N LEU A 390 13.20 19.26 19.15
CA LEU A 390 12.10 20.23 19.05
C LEU A 390 11.69 20.84 20.41
N ALA A 391 12.41 20.53 21.49
CA ALA A 391 12.12 21.07 22.83
C ALA A 391 11.95 22.60 22.88
N PRO A 392 12.76 23.42 22.18
CA PRO A 392 12.55 24.87 22.16
C PRO A 392 11.20 25.29 21.55
N VAL A 393 10.73 24.57 20.53
CA VAL A 393 9.40 24.80 19.91
C VAL A 393 8.29 24.49 20.91
N PHE A 394 8.39 23.37 21.63
CA PHE A 394 7.39 22.98 22.64
C PHE A 394 7.37 23.91 23.85
N LYS A 395 8.53 24.45 24.25
CA LYS A 395 8.62 25.45 25.33
C LYS A 395 8.04 26.79 24.88
N PHE A 396 8.36 27.21 23.67
CA PHE A 396 7.80 28.43 23.06
C PHE A 396 6.27 28.34 22.94
N SER A 397 5.73 27.23 22.45
CA SER A 397 4.29 27.10 22.16
C SER A 397 3.39 27.22 23.40
N LYS A 398 3.92 26.96 24.61
CA LYS A 398 3.19 27.11 25.87
C LYS A 398 2.93 28.56 26.26
N ALA A 399 3.86 29.47 25.98
CA ALA A 399 3.79 30.86 26.42
C ALA A 399 3.63 31.86 25.26
N MET A 400 4.11 31.52 24.06
CA MET A 400 4.08 32.33 22.83
C MET A 400 4.66 33.75 22.98
N GLN A 401 5.59 33.96 23.94
CA GLN A 401 6.12 35.29 24.29
C GLN A 401 7.63 35.41 24.05
N ASP A 402 8.41 34.36 24.29
CA ASP A 402 9.87 34.41 24.24
C ASP A 402 10.42 33.83 22.93
N LEU A 403 10.57 34.68 21.92
CA LEU A 403 11.17 34.32 20.62
C LEU A 403 12.63 33.91 20.73
N SER A 404 13.33 34.23 21.82
CA SER A 404 14.74 33.84 21.98
C SER A 404 14.93 32.32 22.05
N LEU A 405 13.90 31.58 22.51
CA LEU A 405 13.88 30.13 22.51
C LEU A 405 13.97 29.55 21.09
N LEU A 406 13.37 30.21 20.10
CA LEU A 406 13.38 29.74 18.71
C LEU A 406 14.70 30.05 18.01
N ARG A 407 15.41 31.13 18.40
CA ARG A 407 16.70 31.50 17.78
C ARG A 407 17.75 30.40 17.91
N ILE A 408 17.65 29.58 18.96
CA ILE A 408 18.52 28.42 19.20
C ILE A 408 18.43 27.41 18.04
N LEU A 409 17.29 27.33 17.34
CA LEU A 409 17.10 26.46 16.17
C LEU A 409 17.76 27.01 14.91
N ASP A 410 18.00 28.32 14.85
CA ASP A 410 18.63 29.01 13.72
C ASP A 410 20.15 29.10 13.85
N GLU A 411 20.71 28.72 15.02
CA GLU A 411 22.15 28.74 15.25
C GLU A 411 22.87 27.66 14.40
N PRO A 412 23.89 28.02 13.61
CA PRO A 412 24.64 27.05 12.83
C PRO A 412 25.42 26.11 13.74
N ASN A 413 25.37 24.80 13.44
CA ASN A 413 26.08 23.78 14.18
C ASN A 413 26.75 22.79 13.22
N GLU A 414 28.08 22.90 13.07
CA GLU A 414 28.86 22.10 12.11
C GLU A 414 28.75 20.59 12.35
N TYR A 415 28.61 20.16 13.61
CA TYR A 415 28.45 18.75 13.94
C TYR A 415 27.09 18.23 13.50
N LEU A 416 26.00 18.96 13.79
CA LEU A 416 24.67 18.62 13.29
C LEU A 416 24.59 18.68 11.77
N SER A 417 25.21 19.68 11.14
CA SER A 417 25.34 19.74 9.68
C SER A 417 26.05 18.51 9.13
N SER A 418 27.10 18.03 9.80
CA SER A 418 27.82 16.81 9.39
C SER A 418 26.94 15.56 9.52
N VAL A 419 26.20 15.42 10.63
CA VAL A 419 25.25 14.31 10.85
C VAL A 419 24.18 14.28 9.75
N TRP A 420 23.54 15.42 9.47
CA TRP A 420 22.48 15.52 8.46
C TRP A 420 23.00 15.44 7.01
N ALA A 421 24.28 15.74 6.78
CA ALA A 421 24.95 15.48 5.52
C ALA A 421 25.41 14.01 5.36
N LEU A 422 25.18 13.16 6.37
CA LEU A 422 25.70 11.78 6.44
C LEU A 422 27.22 11.71 6.26
N MET A 423 27.91 12.77 6.70
CA MET A 423 29.36 12.91 6.65
C MET A 423 29.96 12.49 7.99
N ARG A 424 31.24 12.10 7.98
CA ARG A 424 31.95 11.92 9.24
C ARG A 424 32.05 13.28 9.93
N PRO A 425 31.62 13.39 11.20
CA PRO A 425 31.83 14.62 11.93
C PRO A 425 33.33 14.91 12.02
N SER A 426 33.71 16.13 11.64
CA SER A 426 35.06 16.63 11.85
C SER A 426 35.28 16.78 13.35
N TYR A 427 36.06 15.89 13.97
CA TYR A 427 36.54 16.11 15.33
C TYR A 427 37.35 17.41 15.35
N PRO A 428 37.09 18.35 16.26
CA PRO A 428 37.97 19.50 16.42
C PRO A 428 39.36 18.99 16.81
N ASN A 429 40.34 19.31 15.98
CA ASN A 429 41.71 18.86 16.15
C ASN A 429 42.28 19.47 17.45
N PRO A 430 42.68 18.70 18.47
CA PRO A 430 43.11 19.27 19.76
C PRO A 430 44.47 20.00 19.71
N HIS A 431 45.15 20.03 18.57
CA HIS A 431 46.49 20.62 18.47
C HIS A 431 46.67 21.44 17.18
N PRO A 432 46.99 22.75 17.28
CA PRO A 432 47.60 23.45 16.17
C PRO A 432 49.06 22.96 16.06
N MET A 433 49.28 21.94 15.23
CA MET A 433 50.63 21.49 14.88
C MET A 433 51.19 22.44 13.81
N HIS A 434 52.35 23.02 14.15
CA HIS A 434 53.21 23.86 13.31
C HIS A 434 53.30 23.39 11.85
N ASP A 435 53.22 24.35 10.93
CA ASP A 435 53.54 24.15 9.51
C ASP A 435 54.99 23.66 9.30
N PRO A 436 55.22 22.58 8.53
CA PRO A 436 56.52 22.29 7.95
C PRO A 436 56.65 22.93 6.55
N PRO A 437 57.88 23.14 6.07
CA PRO A 437 58.17 24.09 5.00
C PRO A 437 57.74 23.62 3.62
N GLN A 438 57.40 24.59 2.78
CA GLN A 438 57.10 24.42 1.35
C GLN A 438 58.22 23.67 0.62
N SER A 439 57.88 22.59 -0.08
CA SER A 439 58.70 22.03 -1.15
C SER A 439 57.90 21.88 -2.44
N VAL A 440 58.47 22.52 -3.45
CA VAL A 440 58.15 22.66 -4.87
C VAL A 440 57.75 21.34 -5.56
N THR A 441 56.68 21.44 -6.35
CA THR A 441 56.18 20.62 -7.48
C THR A 441 56.92 19.35 -7.89
N ASP A 442 56.16 18.25 -8.06
CA ASP A 442 56.18 17.53 -9.34
C ASP A 442 54.86 16.79 -9.67
N ASN A 443 54.49 16.82 -10.95
CA ASN A 443 53.25 16.29 -11.53
C ASN A 443 53.32 14.77 -11.72
N LYS A 444 52.24 14.03 -11.37
CA LYS A 444 51.53 13.06 -12.26
C LYS A 444 50.51 12.17 -11.52
N ASN A 445 49.33 12.07 -12.15
CA ASN A 445 48.32 11.00 -12.07
C ASN A 445 47.78 10.57 -10.71
N LYS A 446 46.66 11.17 -10.27
CA LYS A 446 45.77 10.56 -9.27
C LYS A 446 44.86 9.53 -9.93
N GLU A 447 45.15 8.27 -9.63
CA GLU A 447 44.26 7.14 -9.81
C GLU A 447 42.87 7.42 -9.20
N LYS A 448 41.83 7.17 -10.01
CA LYS A 448 40.47 6.93 -9.52
C LYS A 448 40.46 5.61 -8.77
N GLY A 449 40.65 5.66 -7.45
CA GLY A 449 40.45 4.51 -6.56
C GLY A 449 39.33 4.82 -5.57
N SER A 450 38.08 4.53 -5.92
CA SER A 450 37.00 4.43 -4.93
C SER A 450 37.28 3.18 -4.08
N ARG A 451 37.88 3.36 -2.91
CA ARG A 451 37.99 2.29 -1.92
C ARG A 451 36.59 2.04 -1.31
N PHE A 452 35.87 1.09 -1.89
CA PHE A 452 34.70 0.50 -1.26
C PHE A 452 35.12 -0.42 -0.11
N ALA A 453 34.29 -0.38 0.93
CA ALA A 453 34.15 -1.33 2.05
C ALA A 453 35.31 -1.44 3.07
N LYS A 454 35.22 -0.63 4.14
CA LYS A 454 35.37 -1.21 5.48
C LYS A 454 34.01 -1.76 5.86
N VAL A 455 33.91 -3.07 5.98
CA VAL A 455 32.74 -3.76 6.51
C VAL A 455 32.76 -3.54 8.03
N TYR A 456 31.73 -2.89 8.56
CA TYR A 456 31.44 -2.92 10.00
C TYR A 456 30.24 -3.85 10.15
N CYS A 457 30.48 -5.02 10.77
CA CYS A 457 29.43 -5.93 11.20
C CYS A 457 28.72 -5.38 12.44
#